data_AF-A0A814MV37-F1
#
_entry.id   AF-A0A814MV37-F1
#
_cell.length_a   1.000
_cell.length_b   1.000
_cell.length_c   1.000
_cell.angle_alpha   90.00
_cell.angle_beta   90.00
_cell.angle_gamma   90.00
#
_symmetry.space_group_name_H-M   'P 1'
#
loop_
_entity.id
_entity.type
_entity.pdbx_description
1 polymer ?
#
loop_
_entity_poly.entity_id
_entity_poly.type
_entity_poly.pdbx_seq_one_letter_code
_entity_poly.pdbx_strand_id
1 'polypeptide(L)'
;MAAINTTSASIPHWALNGTIYGSNDSFLLLNIFPADVADDLFYKLRDEIAWNEMRQKGGRVPRDISIQGTIEVKDGDEYEPLYRHPADEQPELIMWTPTALIIKERIEELIEQKLNHALIQYYRNGKDFIGEHSDKTLDVLLHSNIVNYSLGAARTMILKHKTQAGVKQRFKLPHNSLFILGWKTNREWLHSIKQDNRADMDKDADELAFSSQRISLTLRSIATFRNRRTGELHGQGARNKTLEEINRDQTMDTNDEQNMLMAFSAENKQSSEFDWDQQYGEGFNALNFKVLNSILIDEEEKTNDIKA
;
A
#
# COMPACT_ATOMS: atom_id res chain seq x y z
N MET A 1 -23.95 -32.77 -5.79
CA MET A 1 -22.81 -32.00 -6.34
C MET A 1 -23.35 -30.70 -6.88
N ALA A 2 -23.24 -29.61 -6.13
CA ALA A 2 -23.62 -28.28 -6.59
C ALA A 2 -22.47 -27.73 -7.44
N ALA A 3 -22.74 -27.46 -8.71
CA ALA A 3 -21.80 -26.78 -9.59
C ALA A 3 -21.62 -25.35 -9.05
N ILE A 4 -20.41 -25.03 -8.60
CA ILE A 4 -20.00 -23.66 -8.31
C ILE A 4 -19.95 -22.95 -9.65
N ASN A 5 -20.97 -22.13 -9.90
CA ASN A 5 -21.07 -21.33 -11.10
C ASN A 5 -20.06 -20.18 -10.98
N THR A 6 -18.83 -20.40 -11.43
CA THR A 6 -17.79 -19.37 -11.53
C THR A 6 -18.15 -18.41 -12.65
N THR A 7 -19.08 -17.49 -12.37
CA THR A 7 -19.26 -16.32 -13.22
C THR A 7 -17.94 -15.56 -13.22
N SER A 8 -17.28 -15.47 -14.39
CA SER A 8 -16.17 -14.54 -14.57
C SER A 8 -16.70 -13.16 -14.23
N ALA A 9 -16.21 -12.54 -13.16
CA ALA A 9 -16.58 -11.18 -12.81
C ALA A 9 -16.37 -10.30 -14.05
N SER A 10 -17.43 -9.63 -14.50
CA SER A 10 -17.35 -8.72 -15.64
C SER A 10 -16.36 -7.62 -15.32
N ILE A 11 -15.48 -7.31 -16.28
CA ILE A 11 -14.54 -6.18 -16.16
C ILE A 11 -15.35 -4.90 -15.90
N PRO A 12 -15.02 -4.10 -14.86
CA PRO A 12 -15.71 -2.85 -14.57
C PRO A 12 -15.69 -1.89 -15.76
N HIS A 13 -16.73 -1.06 -15.91
CA HIS A 13 -16.83 -0.15 -17.07
C HIS A 13 -15.61 0.78 -17.19
N TRP A 14 -15.13 1.32 -16.07
CA TRP A 14 -13.93 2.17 -16.00
C TRP A 14 -12.63 1.44 -16.40
N ALA A 15 -12.63 0.11 -16.39
CA ALA A 15 -11.47 -0.73 -16.69
C ALA A 15 -11.44 -1.23 -18.15
N LEU A 16 -12.50 -1.01 -18.94
CA LEU A 16 -12.64 -1.60 -20.29
C LEU A 16 -11.52 -1.21 -21.26
N ASN A 17 -10.96 -0.01 -21.11
CA ASN A 17 -9.87 0.48 -21.95
C ASN A 17 -8.49 0.33 -21.28
N GLY A 18 -8.43 -0.31 -20.11
CA GLY A 18 -7.20 -0.52 -19.35
C GLY A 18 -6.43 -1.75 -19.83
N THR A 19 -5.12 -1.75 -19.59
CA THR A 19 -4.31 -2.97 -19.76
C THR A 19 -4.40 -3.82 -18.49
N ILE A 20 -4.70 -5.11 -18.65
CA ILE A 20 -4.91 -6.04 -17.53
C ILE A 20 -3.59 -6.69 -17.12
N TYR A 21 -3.36 -6.80 -15.81
CA TYR A 21 -2.17 -7.40 -15.21
C TYR A 21 -2.53 -8.33 -14.04
N GLY A 22 -1.52 -9.06 -13.55
CA GLY A 22 -1.61 -9.91 -12.38
C GLY A 22 -2.59 -11.07 -12.56
N SER A 23 -3.50 -11.22 -11.60
CA SER A 23 -4.53 -12.28 -11.55
C SER A 23 -5.83 -11.89 -12.26
N ASN A 24 -5.72 -11.07 -13.32
CA ASN A 24 -6.84 -10.54 -14.13
C ASN A 24 -7.81 -9.62 -13.36
N ASP A 25 -7.33 -8.99 -12.29
CA ASP A 25 -8.08 -8.00 -11.50
C ASP A 25 -7.28 -6.71 -11.25
N SER A 26 -6.13 -6.55 -11.91
CA SER A 26 -5.34 -5.33 -11.88
C SER A 26 -5.32 -4.64 -13.24
N PHE A 27 -5.36 -3.31 -13.24
CA PHE A 27 -5.55 -2.52 -14.46
C PHE A 27 -4.61 -1.33 -14.49
N LEU A 28 -4.02 -1.05 -15.65
CA LEU A 28 -3.28 0.18 -15.92
C LEU A 28 -4.13 1.09 -16.80
N LEU A 29 -4.46 2.26 -16.28
CA LEU A 29 -5.10 3.36 -17.00
C LEU A 29 -4.09 4.48 -17.21
N LEU A 30 -4.21 5.20 -18.32
CA LEU A 30 -3.31 6.27 -18.73
C LEU A 30 -4.09 7.57 -18.90
N ASN A 31 -3.39 8.70 -18.77
CA ASN A 31 -3.93 10.04 -19.03
C ASN A 31 -5.14 10.40 -18.16
N ILE A 32 -5.01 10.22 -16.83
CA ILE A 32 -6.09 10.44 -15.86
C ILE A 32 -6.56 11.90 -15.83
N PHE A 33 -5.60 12.80 -15.99
CA PHE A 33 -5.79 14.24 -16.11
C PHE A 33 -5.39 14.73 -17.52
N PRO A 34 -5.88 15.91 -17.96
CA PRO A 34 -5.26 16.63 -19.06
C PRO A 34 -3.74 16.80 -18.84
N ALA A 35 -2.95 16.77 -19.91
CA ALA A 35 -1.49 16.69 -19.80
C ALA A 35 -0.87 17.91 -19.09
N ASP A 36 -1.33 19.11 -19.43
CA ASP A 36 -0.94 20.37 -18.79
C ASP A 36 -1.26 20.39 -17.29
N VAL A 37 -2.45 19.88 -16.93
CA VAL A 37 -2.85 19.75 -15.52
C VAL A 37 -1.94 18.75 -14.80
N ALA A 38 -1.64 17.60 -15.40
CA ALA A 38 -0.81 16.58 -14.78
C ALA A 38 0.64 17.05 -14.53
N ASP A 39 1.20 17.82 -15.46
CA ASP A 39 2.51 18.47 -15.32
C ASP A 39 2.52 19.40 -14.10
N ASP A 40 1.49 20.25 -13.96
CA ASP A 40 1.33 21.16 -12.82
C ASP A 40 1.15 20.40 -11.49
N LEU A 41 0.36 19.32 -11.49
CA LEU A 41 0.13 18.49 -10.31
C LEU A 41 1.44 17.92 -9.75
N PHE A 42 2.39 17.53 -10.63
CA PHE A 42 3.70 17.03 -10.17
C PHE A 42 4.44 18.09 -9.36
N TYR A 43 4.57 19.31 -9.88
CA TYR A 43 5.31 20.38 -9.21
C TYR A 43 4.61 20.83 -7.93
N LYS A 44 3.28 20.96 -7.96
CA LYS A 44 2.49 21.30 -6.76
C LYS A 44 2.66 20.26 -5.65
N LEU A 45 2.53 18.96 -5.94
CA LEU A 45 2.76 17.94 -4.93
C LEU A 45 4.18 17.98 -4.37
N ARG A 46 5.18 18.13 -5.23
CA ARG A 46 6.59 18.20 -4.82
C ARG A 46 6.81 19.32 -3.81
N ASP A 47 6.19 20.47 -4.04
CA ASP A 47 6.42 21.70 -3.28
C ASP A 47 5.46 21.86 -2.09
N GLU A 48 4.24 21.32 -2.16
CA GLU A 48 3.22 21.37 -1.09
C GLU A 48 3.45 20.33 0.02
N ILE A 49 3.99 19.16 -0.33
CA ILE A 49 4.11 18.04 0.61
C ILE A 49 5.31 18.22 1.53
N ALA A 50 5.07 18.10 2.84
CA ALA A 50 6.12 17.91 3.83
C ALA A 50 6.68 16.48 3.73
N TRP A 51 7.84 16.33 3.12
CA TRP A 51 8.52 15.04 2.93
C TRP A 51 9.29 14.61 4.17
N ASN A 52 9.14 13.34 4.53
CA ASN A 52 9.74 12.71 5.71
C ASN A 52 10.59 11.50 5.31
N GLU A 53 11.51 11.13 6.20
CA GLU A 53 12.25 9.88 6.09
C GLU A 53 11.52 8.76 6.85
N MET A 54 11.69 7.52 6.39
CA MET A 54 11.16 6.33 7.06
C MET A 54 12.28 5.32 7.26
N ARG A 55 12.19 4.52 8.34
CA ARG A 55 13.12 3.43 8.63
C ARG A 55 12.42 2.08 8.61
N GLN A 56 13.09 1.08 8.05
CA GLN A 56 12.62 -0.29 8.01
C GLN A 56 13.83 -1.22 8.13
N LYS A 57 13.77 -2.19 9.05
CA LYS A 57 14.87 -3.14 9.32
C LYS A 57 16.19 -2.43 9.66
N GLY A 58 16.12 -1.35 10.43
CA GLY A 58 17.28 -0.55 10.84
C GLY A 58 17.88 0.37 9.76
N GLY A 59 17.42 0.28 8.51
CA GLY A 59 17.88 1.10 7.39
C GLY A 59 16.90 2.20 7.00
N ARG A 60 17.42 3.30 6.44
CA ARG A 60 16.60 4.33 5.80
C ARG A 60 16.00 3.78 4.51
N VAL A 61 14.71 3.98 4.33
CA VAL A 61 14.03 3.66 3.08
C VAL A 61 14.52 4.63 1.99
N PRO A 62 14.93 4.15 0.80
CA PRO A 62 15.60 4.98 -0.21
C PRO A 62 14.58 5.74 -1.07
N ARG A 63 13.76 6.56 -0.42
CA ARG A 63 12.78 7.51 -0.98
C ARG A 63 12.16 8.30 0.17
N ASP A 64 11.74 9.51 -0.11
CA ASP A 64 11.07 10.34 0.90
C ASP A 64 9.56 10.09 0.84
N ILE A 65 8.86 10.25 1.96
CA ILE A 65 7.45 9.85 2.06
C ILE A 65 6.58 10.86 2.81
N SER A 66 5.27 10.76 2.62
CA SER A 66 4.25 11.45 3.39
C SER A 66 3.03 10.54 3.53
N ILE A 67 2.39 10.53 4.69
CA ILE A 67 1.14 9.81 4.92
C ILE A 67 0.04 10.85 5.06
N GLN A 68 -0.96 10.77 4.18
CA GLN A 68 -2.10 11.70 4.18
C GLN A 68 -3.40 10.93 4.27
N GLY A 69 -4.40 11.49 4.95
CA GLY A 69 -5.69 10.83 5.08
C GLY A 69 -6.82 11.74 5.53
N THR A 70 -8.02 11.17 5.52
CA THR A 70 -9.24 11.83 5.96
C THR A 70 -9.40 11.64 7.47
N ILE A 71 -9.30 12.72 8.24
CA ILE A 71 -9.57 12.72 9.67
C ILE A 71 -11.07 12.95 9.88
N GLU A 72 -11.74 12.05 10.60
CA GLU A 72 -13.16 12.15 10.93
C GLU A 72 -13.35 12.67 12.35
N VAL A 73 -14.35 13.53 12.57
CA VAL A 73 -14.74 14.01 13.90
C VAL A 73 -16.05 13.36 14.31
N LYS A 74 -16.07 12.64 15.43
CA LYS A 74 -17.27 12.00 16.01
C LYS A 74 -17.31 12.24 17.51
N ASP A 75 -18.43 12.76 18.00
CA ASP A 75 -18.67 13.07 19.42
C ASP A 75 -17.56 13.89 20.10
N GLY A 76 -16.89 14.76 19.33
CA GLY A 76 -15.81 15.62 19.81
C GLY A 76 -14.40 15.00 19.77
N ASP A 77 -14.26 13.74 19.33
CA ASP A 77 -12.98 13.08 19.11
C ASP A 77 -12.62 12.98 17.62
N GLU A 78 -11.31 13.01 17.35
CA GLU A 78 -10.73 12.86 16.01
C GLU A 78 -10.23 11.43 15.76
N TYR A 79 -10.57 10.88 14.60
CA TYR A 79 -10.20 9.54 14.19
C TYR A 79 -9.47 9.57 12.85
N GLU A 80 -8.30 8.93 12.80
CA GLU A 80 -7.50 8.80 11.58
C GLU A 80 -7.53 7.35 11.06
N PRO A 81 -7.50 7.13 9.73
CA PRO A 81 -7.34 5.81 9.16
C PRO A 81 -5.93 5.30 9.43
N LEU A 82 -5.84 4.10 9.99
CA LEU A 82 -4.57 3.46 10.36
C LEU A 82 -4.23 2.34 9.39
N TYR A 83 -3.08 2.46 8.71
CA TYR A 83 -2.52 1.38 7.91
C TYR A 83 -1.29 0.77 8.59
N ARG A 84 -1.36 -0.49 9.02
CA ARG A 84 -0.24 -1.20 9.64
C ARG A 84 0.45 -2.11 8.64
N HIS A 85 1.77 -2.03 8.63
CA HIS A 85 2.66 -2.92 7.89
C HIS A 85 4.00 -3.04 8.64
N PRO A 86 4.80 -4.09 8.40
CA PRO A 86 6.10 -4.25 9.05
C PRO A 86 7.03 -3.05 8.78
N ALA A 87 7.13 -2.14 9.74
CA ALA A 87 8.00 -0.96 9.74
C ALA A 87 8.43 -0.63 11.16
N ASP A 88 9.64 -0.07 11.30
CA ASP A 88 10.19 0.27 12.62
C ASP A 88 9.51 1.54 13.16
N GLU A 89 9.28 2.50 12.26
CA GLU A 89 8.63 3.77 12.52
C GLU A 89 8.01 4.30 11.23
N GLN A 90 6.86 4.97 11.33
CA GLN A 90 6.21 5.66 10.22
C GLN A 90 5.87 7.10 10.62
N PRO A 91 5.93 8.06 9.68
CA PRO A 91 5.50 9.43 9.94
C PRO A 91 4.04 9.50 10.39
N GLU A 92 3.69 10.57 11.10
CA GLU A 92 2.30 10.84 11.45
C GLU A 92 1.45 11.07 10.19
N LEU A 93 0.20 10.60 10.25
CA LEU A 93 -0.79 10.93 9.24
C LEU A 93 -1.16 12.40 9.37
N ILE A 94 -1.10 13.13 8.26
CA ILE A 94 -1.60 14.51 8.16
C ILE A 94 -2.85 14.57 7.29
N MET A 95 -3.59 15.67 7.37
CA MET A 95 -4.69 15.92 6.44
C MET A 95 -4.18 16.04 5.00
N TRP A 96 -5.07 15.77 4.05
CA TRP A 96 -4.79 15.95 2.63
C TRP A 96 -4.31 17.37 2.32
N THR A 97 -3.17 17.47 1.66
CA THR A 97 -2.77 18.68 0.93
C THR A 97 -3.77 18.97 -0.19
N PRO A 98 -3.98 20.24 -0.59
CA PRO A 98 -4.96 20.59 -1.62
C PRO A 98 -4.79 19.79 -2.91
N THR A 99 -3.55 19.65 -3.38
CA THR A 99 -3.27 18.91 -4.61
C THR A 99 -3.50 17.40 -4.47
N ALA A 100 -3.14 16.80 -3.33
CA ALA A 100 -3.42 15.37 -3.09
C ALA A 100 -4.94 15.10 -2.99
N LEU A 101 -5.71 16.02 -2.41
CA LEU A 101 -7.17 15.92 -2.33
C LEU A 101 -7.82 15.92 -3.72
N ILE A 102 -7.41 16.82 -4.62
CA ILE A 102 -7.90 16.87 -6.00
C ILE A 102 -7.64 15.53 -6.72
N ILE A 103 -6.43 14.99 -6.57
CA ILE A 103 -6.06 13.71 -7.17
C ILE A 103 -6.91 12.57 -6.61
N LYS A 104 -7.05 12.51 -5.29
CA LYS A 104 -7.89 11.53 -4.61
C LYS A 104 -9.32 11.57 -5.16
N GLU A 105 -9.97 12.73 -5.14
CA GLU A 105 -11.38 12.88 -5.56
C GLU A 105 -11.59 12.47 -7.02
N ARG A 106 -10.68 12.86 -7.92
CA ARG A 106 -10.73 12.43 -9.32
C ARG A 106 -10.62 10.92 -9.48
N ILE A 107 -9.73 10.28 -8.72
CA ILE A 107 -9.56 8.83 -8.75
C ILE A 107 -10.79 8.13 -8.19
N GLU A 108 -11.36 8.60 -7.07
CA GLU A 108 -12.58 8.04 -6.48
C GLU A 108 -13.76 8.09 -7.46
N GLU A 109 -13.93 9.21 -8.17
CA GLU A 109 -14.94 9.35 -9.23
C GLU A 109 -14.72 8.33 -10.35
N LEU A 110 -13.47 8.19 -10.81
CA LEU A 110 -13.13 7.31 -11.94
C LEU A 110 -13.37 5.83 -11.65
N ILE A 111 -12.99 5.35 -10.45
CA ILE A 111 -13.03 3.92 -10.12
C ILE A 111 -14.23 3.52 -9.26
N GLU A 112 -15.08 4.49 -8.89
CA GLU A 112 -16.27 4.29 -8.06
C GLU A 112 -15.96 3.69 -6.68
N GLN A 113 -14.81 4.06 -6.10
CA GLN A 113 -14.34 3.56 -4.80
C GLN A 113 -13.89 4.72 -3.92
N LYS A 114 -14.34 4.75 -2.66
CA LYS A 114 -13.86 5.73 -1.68
C LYS A 114 -12.47 5.37 -1.18
N LEU A 115 -11.63 6.40 -1.04
CA LEU A 115 -10.26 6.33 -0.56
C LEU A 115 -10.16 7.26 0.64
N ASN A 116 -9.43 6.89 1.68
CA ASN A 116 -9.30 7.73 2.88
C ASN A 116 -7.86 7.82 3.40
N HIS A 117 -6.92 7.14 2.77
CA HIS A 117 -5.52 7.11 3.16
C HIS A 117 -4.62 7.03 1.94
N ALA A 118 -3.47 7.72 1.95
CA ALA A 118 -2.40 7.57 0.98
C ALA A 118 -1.02 7.50 1.64
N LEU A 119 -0.20 6.55 1.14
CA LEU A 119 1.24 6.63 1.27
C LEU A 119 1.80 7.28 -0.01
N ILE A 120 2.28 8.51 0.11
CA ILE A 120 2.86 9.28 -0.98
C ILE A 120 4.38 9.14 -0.92
N GLN A 121 5.00 8.80 -2.04
CA GLN A 121 6.41 8.45 -2.12
C GLN A 121 7.11 9.28 -3.20
N TYR A 122 8.18 9.96 -2.84
CA TYR A 122 9.01 10.76 -3.72
C TYR A 122 10.33 10.06 -4.03
N TYR A 123 10.47 9.67 -5.29
CA TYR A 123 11.68 9.10 -5.86
C TYR A 123 12.46 10.24 -6.51
N ARG A 124 13.60 10.61 -5.91
CA ARG A 124 14.39 11.76 -6.34
C ARG A 124 15.15 11.52 -7.64
N ASN A 125 15.36 10.25 -7.99
CA ASN A 125 15.99 9.79 -9.23
C ASN A 125 15.78 8.27 -9.40
N GLY A 126 16.38 7.70 -10.44
CA GLY A 126 16.34 6.26 -10.73
C GLY A 126 16.95 5.34 -9.66
N LYS A 127 17.76 5.85 -8.71
CA LYS A 127 18.38 5.05 -7.64
C LYS A 127 17.45 4.81 -6.44
N ASP A 128 16.44 5.66 -6.26
CA ASP A 128 15.40 5.44 -5.26
C ASP A 128 14.50 4.27 -5.72
N PHE A 129 14.13 3.37 -4.80
CA PHE A 129 13.47 2.10 -5.15
C PHE A 129 12.55 1.60 -4.03
N ILE A 130 11.70 0.62 -4.36
CA ILE A 130 10.94 -0.18 -3.41
C ILE A 130 11.08 -1.66 -3.77
N GLY A 131 11.52 -2.47 -2.80
CA GLY A 131 11.78 -3.90 -2.98
C GLY A 131 10.50 -4.71 -3.24
N GLU A 132 10.67 -6.02 -3.50
CA GLU A 132 9.55 -6.94 -3.66
C GLU A 132 8.73 -7.01 -2.37
N HIS A 133 7.44 -6.69 -2.45
CA HIS A 133 6.48 -6.76 -1.34
C HIS A 133 5.06 -6.99 -1.86
N SER A 134 4.14 -7.33 -0.96
CA SER A 134 2.72 -7.15 -1.16
C SER A 134 2.19 -6.29 -0.02
N ASP A 135 1.16 -5.50 -0.29
CA ASP A 135 0.55 -4.64 0.71
C ASP A 135 -0.23 -5.51 1.72
N LYS A 136 -0.13 -5.20 3.01
CA LYS A 136 -0.88 -5.91 4.05
C LYS A 136 -2.36 -5.58 4.00
N THR A 137 -3.20 -6.60 4.10
CA THR A 137 -4.66 -6.46 3.94
C THR A 137 -5.42 -6.34 5.25
N LEU A 138 -4.76 -6.42 6.41
CA LEU A 138 -5.39 -6.31 7.73
C LEU A 138 -6.28 -5.06 7.85
N ASP A 139 -5.74 -3.90 7.49
CA ASP A 139 -6.43 -2.62 7.65
C ASP A 139 -7.09 -2.10 6.37
N VAL A 140 -6.80 -2.72 5.23
CA VAL A 140 -7.42 -2.34 3.95
C VAL A 140 -8.80 -2.97 3.87
N LEU A 141 -9.81 -2.17 3.56
CA LEU A 141 -11.19 -2.63 3.40
C LEU A 141 -11.22 -3.85 2.49
N LEU A 142 -11.79 -4.94 3.01
CA LEU A 142 -11.81 -6.24 2.34
C LEU A 142 -12.34 -6.11 0.90
N HIS A 143 -11.63 -6.72 -0.05
CA HIS A 143 -11.94 -6.71 -1.48
C HIS A 143 -11.88 -5.35 -2.19
N SER A 144 -11.46 -4.28 -1.52
CA SER A 144 -11.20 -3.00 -2.18
C SER A 144 -9.88 -3.02 -2.95
N ASN A 145 -9.78 -2.17 -3.97
CA ASN A 145 -8.55 -2.00 -4.75
C ASN A 145 -7.56 -1.10 -4.03
N ILE A 146 -6.27 -1.38 -4.22
CA ILE A 146 -5.18 -0.47 -3.86
C ILE A 146 -4.75 0.26 -5.12
N VAL A 147 -4.64 1.58 -5.07
CA VAL A 147 -4.50 2.39 -6.28
C VAL A 147 -3.20 3.18 -6.25
N ASN A 148 -2.39 3.08 -7.30
CA ASN A 148 -1.12 3.77 -7.44
C ASN A 148 -1.18 4.79 -8.58
N TYR A 149 -1.26 6.08 -8.24
CA TYR A 149 -1.15 7.15 -9.23
C TYR A 149 0.30 7.63 -9.33
N SER A 150 0.80 7.72 -10.57
CA SER A 150 2.19 8.05 -10.87
C SER A 150 2.29 9.37 -11.63
N LEU A 151 3.14 10.27 -11.12
CA LEU A 151 3.51 11.53 -11.75
C LEU A 151 5.03 11.62 -11.85
N GLY A 152 5.53 12.24 -12.91
CA GLY A 152 6.95 12.43 -13.15
C GLY A 152 7.56 11.35 -14.06
N ALA A 153 8.84 11.08 -13.86
CA ALA A 153 9.62 10.12 -14.63
C ALA A 153 9.00 8.71 -14.63
N ALA A 154 8.96 8.10 -15.82
CA ALA A 154 8.49 6.74 -15.98
C ALA A 154 9.38 5.76 -15.22
N ARG A 155 8.75 4.78 -14.54
CA ARG A 155 9.46 3.69 -13.85
C ARG A 155 8.83 2.35 -14.18
N THR A 156 9.64 1.30 -14.18
CA THR A 156 9.13 -0.06 -14.43
C THR A 156 8.57 -0.66 -13.15
N MET A 157 7.28 -0.98 -13.17
CA MET A 157 6.63 -1.87 -12.20
C MET A 157 6.95 -3.32 -12.56
N ILE A 158 7.27 -4.12 -11.55
CA ILE A 158 7.52 -5.56 -11.71
C ILE A 158 6.56 -6.31 -10.80
N LEU A 159 5.69 -7.13 -11.39
CA LEU A 159 4.92 -8.13 -10.66
C LEU A 159 5.62 -9.49 -10.75
N LYS A 160 5.74 -10.19 -9.63
CA LYS A 160 6.32 -11.54 -9.52
C LYS A 160 5.36 -12.43 -8.75
N HIS A 161 4.94 -13.53 -9.35
CA HIS A 161 4.03 -14.47 -8.67
C HIS A 161 4.74 -15.08 -7.44
N LYS A 162 4.04 -15.20 -6.31
CA LYS A 162 4.61 -15.69 -5.04
C LYS A 162 5.01 -17.17 -5.09
N THR A 163 4.11 -18.02 -5.61
CA THR A 163 4.30 -19.49 -5.64
C THR A 163 4.76 -20.03 -7.00
N GLN A 164 4.35 -19.43 -8.12
CA GLN A 164 4.75 -19.86 -9.47
C GLN A 164 6.11 -19.30 -9.86
N ALA A 165 7.16 -20.12 -9.73
CA ALA A 165 8.52 -19.74 -10.06
C ALA A 165 8.64 -19.25 -11.52
N GLY A 166 9.36 -18.15 -11.71
CA GLY A 166 9.64 -17.58 -13.03
C GLY A 166 8.51 -16.72 -13.63
N VAL A 167 7.27 -16.80 -13.11
CA VAL A 167 6.14 -16.01 -13.60
C VAL A 167 6.30 -14.55 -13.15
N LYS A 168 6.56 -13.67 -14.13
CA LYS A 168 6.79 -12.24 -13.91
C LYS A 168 6.16 -11.40 -15.02
N GLN A 169 5.68 -10.23 -14.65
CA GLN A 169 5.21 -9.20 -15.57
C GLN A 169 6.00 -7.91 -15.32
N ARG A 170 6.32 -7.19 -16.38
CA ARG A 170 7.01 -5.90 -16.32
C ARG A 170 6.30 -4.90 -17.22
N PHE A 171 6.03 -3.72 -16.70
CA PHE A 171 5.38 -2.65 -17.45
C PHE A 171 5.81 -1.29 -16.94
N LYS A 172 5.81 -0.29 -17.81
CA LYS A 172 6.09 1.09 -17.43
C LYS A 172 4.88 1.70 -16.71
N LEU A 173 5.15 2.48 -15.68
CA LEU A 173 4.24 3.45 -15.09
C LEU A 173 4.67 4.84 -15.58
N PRO A 174 4.12 5.32 -16.72
CA PRO A 174 4.47 6.64 -17.24
C PRO A 174 3.87 7.76 -16.37
N HIS A 175 4.29 8.99 -16.65
CA HIS A 175 3.64 10.19 -16.13
C HIS A 175 2.11 10.10 -16.34
N ASN A 176 1.33 10.50 -15.33
CA ASN A 176 -0.13 10.54 -15.36
C ASN A 176 -0.78 9.16 -15.61
N SER A 177 -0.23 8.10 -15.00
CA SER A 177 -0.78 6.75 -15.04
C SER A 177 -1.37 6.32 -13.69
N LEU A 178 -2.42 5.50 -13.75
CA LEU A 178 -3.08 4.90 -12.61
C LEU A 178 -2.99 3.39 -12.71
N PHE A 179 -2.24 2.78 -11.80
CA PHE A 179 -2.23 1.33 -11.65
C PHE A 179 -3.15 0.93 -10.49
N ILE A 180 -4.24 0.25 -10.83
CA ILE A 180 -5.20 -0.31 -9.89
C ILE A 180 -4.75 -1.75 -9.61
N LEU A 181 -4.32 -2.01 -8.38
CA LEU A 181 -3.93 -3.33 -7.89
C LEU A 181 -5.13 -4.00 -7.24
N GLY A 182 -5.63 -5.05 -7.87
CA GLY A 182 -6.75 -5.83 -7.39
C GLY A 182 -6.41 -6.73 -6.21
N TRP A 183 -7.44 -7.11 -5.45
CA TRP A 183 -7.34 -7.95 -4.25
C TRP A 183 -6.60 -9.26 -4.49
N LYS A 184 -6.96 -10.02 -5.55
CA LYS A 184 -6.33 -11.30 -5.89
C LYS A 184 -4.89 -11.08 -6.30
N THR A 185 -4.61 -10.06 -7.12
CA THR A 185 -3.23 -9.75 -7.50
C THR A 185 -2.36 -9.42 -6.29
N ASN A 186 -2.80 -8.56 -5.36
CA ASN A 186 -2.03 -8.24 -4.15
C ASN A 186 -1.75 -9.49 -3.29
N ARG A 187 -2.71 -10.43 -3.25
CA ARG A 187 -2.56 -11.69 -2.53
C ARG A 187 -1.57 -12.64 -3.20
N GLU A 188 -1.60 -12.75 -4.53
CA GLU A 188 -0.88 -13.77 -5.31
C GLU A 188 0.49 -13.32 -5.85
N TRP A 189 0.72 -12.00 -5.91
CA TRP A 189 1.90 -11.40 -6.51
C TRP A 189 2.63 -10.51 -5.52
N LEU A 190 3.93 -10.36 -5.75
CA LEU A 190 4.77 -9.31 -5.18
C LEU A 190 4.97 -8.23 -6.24
N HIS A 191 4.96 -6.96 -5.82
CA HIS A 191 5.28 -5.81 -6.64
C HIS A 191 6.55 -5.11 -6.20
N SER A 192 7.25 -4.47 -7.14
CA SER A 192 8.45 -3.68 -6.88
C SER A 192 8.69 -2.63 -7.96
N ILE A 193 9.43 -1.58 -7.59
CA ILE A 193 10.09 -0.67 -8.53
C ILE A 193 11.57 -0.71 -8.22
N LYS A 194 12.38 -1.24 -9.13
CA LYS A 194 13.82 -1.42 -8.94
C LYS A 194 14.61 -0.18 -9.28
N GLN A 195 15.84 -0.12 -8.74
CA GLN A 195 16.83 0.86 -9.17
C GLN A 195 17.08 0.76 -10.67
N ASP A 196 17.22 1.91 -11.31
CA ASP A 196 17.68 2.01 -12.69
C ASP A 196 19.07 2.65 -12.72
N ASN A 197 20.07 1.80 -12.90
CA ASN A 197 21.49 2.17 -12.92
C ASN A 197 22.03 2.36 -14.34
N ARG A 198 21.16 2.32 -15.37
CA ARG A 198 21.57 2.63 -16.75
C ARG A 198 22.10 4.06 -16.84
N ALA A 199 23.02 4.30 -17.79
CA ALA A 199 23.43 5.66 -18.13
C ALA A 199 22.25 6.42 -18.74
N ASP A 200 22.23 7.74 -18.63
CA ASP A 200 21.11 8.55 -19.15
C ASP A 200 20.97 8.44 -20.67
N MET A 201 22.06 8.18 -21.39
CA MET A 201 22.03 7.91 -22.84
C MET A 201 21.30 6.62 -23.23
N ASP A 202 21.10 5.69 -22.28
CA ASP A 202 20.40 4.42 -22.48
C ASP A 202 18.95 4.44 -21.95
N LYS A 203 18.47 5.62 -21.57
CA LYS A 203 17.11 5.84 -21.05
C LYS A 203 16.24 6.56 -22.06
N ASP A 204 14.96 6.24 -22.04
CA ASP A 204 13.96 6.90 -22.85
C ASP A 204 13.64 8.30 -22.31
N ALA A 205 13.07 9.16 -23.16
CA ALA A 205 12.73 10.54 -22.79
C ALA A 205 11.75 10.62 -21.60
N ASP A 206 10.82 9.67 -21.48
CA ASP A 206 9.86 9.59 -20.37
C ASP A 206 10.52 9.18 -19.05
N GLU A 207 11.62 8.41 -19.09
CA GLU A 207 12.41 8.01 -17.92
C GLU A 207 13.32 9.15 -17.42
N LEU A 208 13.63 10.12 -18.29
CA LEU A 208 14.41 11.32 -17.98
C LEU A 208 13.55 12.56 -17.65
N ALA A 209 12.24 12.49 -17.91
CA ALA A 209 11.32 13.58 -17.66
C ALA A 209 11.35 14.03 -16.18
N PHE A 210 11.00 15.30 -15.93
CA PHE A 210 10.99 15.88 -14.57
C PHE A 210 12.30 15.70 -13.82
N SER A 211 13.45 15.80 -14.51
CA SER A 211 14.77 15.55 -13.93
C SER A 211 14.90 14.15 -13.30
N SER A 212 14.29 13.14 -13.92
CA SER A 212 14.20 11.75 -13.43
C SER A 212 13.48 11.58 -12.08
N GLN A 213 12.75 12.59 -11.61
CA GLN A 213 12.00 12.54 -10.37
C GLN A 213 10.61 11.95 -10.58
N ARG A 214 10.10 11.18 -9.61
CA ARG A 214 8.76 10.58 -9.65
C ARG A 214 8.06 10.72 -8.30
N ILE A 215 6.79 11.09 -8.33
CA ILE A 215 5.88 11.04 -7.18
C ILE A 215 4.86 9.92 -7.41
N SER A 216 4.62 9.15 -6.36
CA SER A 216 3.72 8.00 -6.37
C SER A 216 2.75 8.10 -5.21
N LEU A 217 1.46 8.18 -5.49
CA LEU A 217 0.41 8.16 -4.48
C LEU A 217 -0.18 6.77 -4.44
N THR A 218 0.10 6.00 -3.38
CA THR A 218 -0.58 4.73 -3.13
C THR A 218 -1.77 4.98 -2.21
N LEU A 219 -2.97 5.08 -2.80
CA LEU A 219 -4.23 5.33 -2.12
C LEU A 219 -4.92 4.01 -1.74
N ARG A 220 -5.57 4.01 -0.57
CA ARG A 220 -6.27 2.85 -0.02
C ARG A 220 -7.61 3.28 0.59
N SER A 221 -8.54 2.34 0.62
CA SER A 221 -9.71 2.38 1.48
C SER A 221 -9.34 1.65 2.77
N ILE A 222 -9.13 2.37 3.85
CA ILE A 222 -8.76 1.82 5.15
C ILE A 222 -10.02 1.68 6.00
N ALA A 223 -10.15 0.52 6.65
CA ALA A 223 -11.29 0.14 7.48
C ALA A 223 -10.93 0.00 8.97
N THR A 224 -9.71 0.37 9.36
CA THR A 224 -9.25 0.46 10.74
C THR A 224 -8.94 1.90 11.09
N PHE A 225 -9.38 2.36 12.26
CA PHE A 225 -9.29 3.75 12.66
C PHE A 225 -8.71 3.86 14.06
N ARG A 226 -7.93 4.92 14.27
CA ARG A 226 -7.29 5.25 15.53
C ARG A 226 -7.81 6.58 16.05
N ASN A 227 -8.24 6.62 17.30
CA ASN A 227 -8.49 7.88 17.99
C ASN A 227 -7.16 8.61 18.20
N ARG A 228 -7.02 9.85 17.70
CA ARG A 228 -5.75 10.60 17.75
C ARG A 228 -5.34 10.99 19.17
N ARG A 229 -6.30 11.11 20.08
CA ARG A 229 -6.09 11.52 21.48
C ARG A 229 -5.80 10.32 22.38
N THR A 230 -6.61 9.27 22.30
CA THR A 230 -6.52 8.10 23.20
C THR A 230 -5.64 6.99 22.65
N GLY A 231 -5.47 6.93 21.34
CA GLY A 231 -4.79 5.83 20.64
C GLY A 231 -5.65 4.58 20.48
N GLU A 232 -6.90 4.59 20.95
CA GLU A 232 -7.82 3.46 20.84
C GLU A 232 -8.14 3.15 19.39
N LEU A 233 -8.22 1.85 19.08
CA LEU A 233 -8.50 1.35 17.75
C LEU A 233 -9.93 0.85 17.64
N HIS A 234 -10.55 1.11 16.49
CA HIS A 234 -11.76 0.41 16.06
C HIS A 234 -11.72 0.06 14.57
N GLY A 235 -12.63 -0.82 14.16
CA GLY A 235 -12.85 -1.20 12.77
C GLY A 235 -12.28 -2.57 12.42
N GLN A 236 -12.17 -2.86 11.12
CA GLN A 236 -11.92 -4.19 10.57
C GLN A 236 -10.72 -4.89 11.21
N GLY A 237 -9.56 -4.22 11.23
CA GLY A 237 -8.32 -4.78 11.74
C GLY A 237 -8.13 -4.62 13.25
N ALA A 238 -9.02 -3.91 13.95
CA ALA A 238 -8.97 -3.73 15.41
C ALA A 238 -9.75 -4.85 16.12
N ARG A 239 -9.49 -5.07 17.42
CA ARG A 239 -10.31 -6.02 18.20
C ARG A 239 -11.74 -5.51 18.37
N ASN A 240 -11.86 -4.22 18.69
CA ASN A 240 -13.14 -3.53 18.69
C ASN A 240 -13.52 -3.21 17.24
N LYS A 241 -14.65 -3.72 16.76
CA LYS A 241 -15.14 -3.46 15.40
C LYS A 241 -15.91 -2.14 15.33
N THR A 242 -16.50 -1.70 16.45
CA THR A 242 -17.24 -0.43 16.53
C THR A 242 -16.80 0.45 17.70
N LEU A 243 -17.22 1.71 17.70
CA LEU A 243 -16.95 2.65 18.79
C LEU A 243 -17.67 2.25 20.09
N GLU A 244 -18.84 1.62 20.00
CA GLU A 244 -19.60 1.15 21.16
C GLU A 244 -18.90 0.00 21.90
N GLU A 245 -18.07 -0.78 21.20
CA GLU A 245 -17.32 -1.91 21.76
C GLU A 245 -16.09 -1.46 22.57
N ILE A 246 -15.42 -0.37 22.16
CA ILE A 246 -14.30 0.23 22.91
C ILE A 246 -14.68 0.49 24.38
N ASN A 247 -15.91 0.95 24.61
CA ASN A 247 -16.40 1.29 25.95
C ASN A 247 -16.65 0.07 26.86
N ARG A 248 -16.44 -1.17 26.39
CA ARG A 248 -16.78 -2.40 27.12
C ARG A 248 -15.59 -3.31 27.42
N ASP A 249 -14.51 -3.26 26.65
CA ASP A 249 -13.36 -4.18 26.79
C ASP A 249 -12.03 -3.41 26.86
N GLN A 250 -11.30 -3.61 27.96
CA GLN A 250 -9.99 -3.00 28.22
C GLN A 250 -8.90 -4.05 28.42
N THR A 251 -9.11 -5.29 27.99
CA THR A 251 -8.08 -6.33 28.13
C THR A 251 -6.93 -6.09 27.14
N MET A 252 -5.77 -5.68 27.66
CA MET A 252 -4.53 -5.60 26.89
C MET A 252 -3.92 -7.00 26.75
N ASP A 253 -3.97 -7.56 25.54
CA ASP A 253 -3.21 -8.76 25.20
C ASP A 253 -1.74 -8.36 24.98
N THR A 254 -0.84 -8.85 25.83
CA THR A 254 0.59 -8.54 25.75
C THR A 254 1.29 -9.17 24.53
N ASN A 255 0.65 -10.12 23.85
CA ASN A 255 1.22 -10.84 22.71
C ASN A 255 0.72 -10.35 21.35
N ASP A 256 -0.11 -9.30 21.34
CA ASP A 256 -0.82 -8.85 20.15
C ASP A 256 0.11 -8.42 19.00
N GLU A 257 1.24 -7.78 19.32
CA GLU A 257 2.28 -7.42 18.34
C GLU A 257 2.91 -8.65 17.67
N GLN A 258 3.22 -9.69 18.45
CA GLN A 258 3.81 -10.93 17.93
C GLN A 258 2.81 -11.70 17.08
N ASN A 259 1.56 -11.80 17.53
CA ASN A 259 0.49 -12.46 16.78
C ASN A 259 0.23 -11.75 15.43
N MET A 260 0.21 -10.41 15.43
CA MET A 260 0.07 -9.63 14.21
C MET A 260 1.22 -9.88 13.22
N LEU A 261 2.46 -10.00 13.71
CA LEU A 261 3.62 -10.36 12.87
C LEU A 261 3.51 -11.77 12.29
N MET A 262 3.05 -12.73 13.08
CA MET A 262 2.82 -14.10 12.60
C MET A 262 1.75 -14.12 11.51
N ALA A 263 0.65 -13.38 11.69
CA ALA A 263 -0.40 -13.25 10.69
C ALA A 263 0.09 -12.55 9.40
N PHE A 264 0.91 -11.50 9.54
CA PHE A 264 1.59 -10.85 8.40
C PHE A 264 2.52 -11.81 7.65
N SER A 265 3.25 -12.67 8.37
CA SER A 265 4.09 -13.71 7.78
C SER A 265 3.24 -14.77 7.06
N ALA A 266 2.12 -15.19 7.65
CA ALA A 266 1.18 -16.13 7.05
C ALA A 266 0.63 -15.62 5.72
N GLU A 267 0.19 -14.36 5.65
CA GLU A 267 -0.29 -13.73 4.40
C GLU A 267 0.74 -13.74 3.27
N ASN A 268 2.02 -13.61 3.61
CA ASN A 268 3.10 -13.68 2.62
C ASN A 268 3.35 -15.12 2.13
N LYS A 269 3.32 -16.11 3.04
CA LYS A 269 3.68 -17.50 2.75
C LYS A 269 2.54 -18.30 2.14
N GLN A 270 1.31 -18.07 2.57
CA GLN A 270 0.15 -18.90 2.26
C GLN A 270 -0.70 -18.38 1.12
N SER A 271 -0.44 -17.18 0.59
CA SER A 271 -1.01 -16.60 -0.64
C SER A 271 -2.41 -17.12 -1.07
N SER A 272 -2.51 -18.25 -1.79
CA SER A 272 -3.79 -18.83 -2.25
C SER A 272 -4.67 -19.44 -1.16
N GLU A 273 -4.08 -19.93 -0.08
CA GLU A 273 -4.72 -20.61 1.07
C GLU A 273 -4.90 -19.68 2.28
N PHE A 274 -4.44 -18.43 2.18
CA PHE A 274 -4.58 -17.48 3.27
C PHE A 274 -6.05 -17.20 3.58
N ASP A 275 -6.49 -17.63 4.76
CA ASP A 275 -7.81 -17.38 5.32
C ASP A 275 -7.77 -16.06 6.11
N TRP A 276 -8.35 -15.00 5.53
CA TRP A 276 -8.34 -13.67 6.12
C TRP A 276 -9.11 -13.63 7.45
N ASP A 277 -10.27 -14.28 7.51
CA ASP A 277 -11.11 -14.28 8.72
C ASP A 277 -10.42 -15.03 9.86
N GLN A 278 -9.79 -16.17 9.57
CA GLN A 278 -9.05 -16.92 10.58
C GLN A 278 -7.84 -16.16 11.13
N GLN A 279 -7.12 -15.43 10.27
CA GLN A 279 -5.83 -14.81 10.63
C GLN A 279 -5.99 -13.39 11.16
N TYR A 280 -6.97 -12.64 10.64
CA TYR A 280 -7.17 -11.22 10.94
C TYR A 280 -8.57 -10.89 11.49
N GLY A 281 -9.53 -11.81 11.44
CA GLY A 281 -10.93 -11.54 11.80
C GLY A 281 -11.11 -11.07 13.24
N GLU A 282 -10.38 -11.64 14.20
CA GLU A 282 -10.37 -11.18 15.59
C GLU A 282 -9.76 -9.77 15.74
N GLY A 283 -8.85 -9.38 14.86
CA GLY A 283 -8.16 -8.09 14.87
C GLY A 283 -7.08 -7.95 15.95
N PHE A 284 -6.42 -6.79 15.95
CA PHE A 284 -5.27 -6.47 16.80
C PHE A 284 -5.38 -5.03 17.30
N ASN A 285 -5.04 -4.79 18.56
CA ASN A 285 -4.89 -3.48 19.19
C ASN A 285 -3.43 -2.93 19.11
N ALA A 286 -2.48 -3.73 18.64
CA ALA A 286 -1.09 -3.31 18.39
C ALA A 286 -1.00 -2.18 17.34
N LEU A 287 -0.25 -1.12 17.68
CA LEU A 287 -0.10 0.10 16.86
C LEU A 287 1.17 0.08 15.99
N ASN A 288 2.33 -0.14 16.62
CA ASN A 288 3.65 -0.03 15.98
C ASN A 288 4.57 -1.15 16.50
N PHE A 289 5.55 -1.53 15.67
CA PHE A 289 6.55 -2.52 16.03
C PHE A 289 7.67 -1.84 16.83
N LYS A 290 7.56 -1.78 18.15
CA LYS A 290 8.72 -1.43 18.99
C LYS A 290 9.68 -2.62 19.02
N VAL A 291 10.52 -2.69 17.99
CA VAL A 291 11.76 -3.48 17.94
C VAL A 291 11.57 -5.00 18.04
N LEU A 292 11.61 -5.68 16.88
CA LEU A 292 11.99 -7.10 16.83
C LEU A 292 13.16 -7.32 15.88
N ASN A 293 14.26 -6.63 16.15
CA ASN A 293 15.58 -7.05 15.66
C ASN A 293 16.15 -8.24 16.47
N SER A 294 15.47 -8.74 17.51
CA SER A 294 15.96 -9.88 18.29
C SER A 294 15.38 -11.24 17.89
N ILE A 295 14.14 -11.32 17.39
CA ILE A 295 13.49 -12.63 17.17
C ILE A 295 13.70 -13.17 15.74
N LEU A 296 13.84 -12.31 14.73
CA LEU A 296 14.04 -12.77 13.34
C LEU A 296 15.49 -13.21 13.05
N ILE A 297 16.47 -12.76 13.83
CA ILE A 297 17.86 -13.22 13.72
C ILE A 297 17.96 -14.67 14.25
N ASP A 298 17.27 -14.99 15.34
CA ASP A 298 17.28 -16.32 15.96
C ASP A 298 16.65 -17.42 15.07
N GLU A 299 15.68 -17.09 14.20
CA GLU A 299 15.06 -18.07 13.30
C GLU A 299 15.89 -18.31 12.02
N GLU A 300 16.58 -17.29 11.50
CA GLU A 300 17.51 -17.44 10.37
C GLU A 300 18.82 -18.15 10.79
N GLU A 301 19.31 -17.95 12.01
CA GLU A 301 20.47 -18.68 12.52
C GLU A 301 20.16 -20.17 12.77
N LYS A 302 18.98 -20.50 13.33
CA LYS A 302 18.57 -21.90 13.55
C LYS A 302 18.32 -22.70 12.28
N THR A 303 17.99 -22.05 11.17
CA THR A 303 17.81 -22.73 9.88
C THR A 303 19.12 -22.93 9.11
N ASN A 304 20.16 -22.16 9.41
CA ASN A 304 21.50 -22.34 8.83
C ASN A 304 22.35 -23.39 9.56
N ASP A 305 22.13 -23.60 10.86
CA ASP A 305 22.84 -24.63 11.65
C ASP A 305 22.39 -26.08 11.38
N ILE A 306 21.31 -26.29 10.60
CA ILE A 306 20.82 -27.62 10.22
C ILE A 306 21.35 -28.04 8.83
N LYS A 307 22.20 -27.22 8.19
CA LYS A 307 22.78 -27.49 6.86
C LYS A 307 24.31 -27.38 6.80
N ALA A 308 25.01 -27.57 7.92
CA ALA A 308 26.45 -27.77 7.96
C ALA A 308 26.80 -29.24 8.22
#